data_AF-F0SQV8-F1
#
_entry.id   AF-F0SQV8-F1
#
_cell.length_a   1.000
_cell.length_b   1.000
_cell.length_c   1.000
_cell.angle_alpha   90.00
_cell.angle_beta   90.00
_cell.angle_gamma   90.00
#
_symmetry.space_group_name_H-M   'P 1'
#
loop_
_entity.id
_entity.type
_entity.pdbx_description
1 polymer ?
#
loop_
_entity_poly.entity_id
_entity_poly.type
_entity_poly.pdbx_seq_one_letter_code
_entity_poly.pdbx_strand_id
1 'polypeptide(L)' 'MPRIQRDRDLSRKRARKAKLKKFRAQYASAKNETEKQEIFEKARRISPFVTFEDE' A
#
# COMPACT_ATOMS: atom_id res chain seq x y z
N MET A 1 2.58 11.03 -26.76
CA MET A 1 1.85 9.79 -27.12
C MET A 1 1.02 9.35 -25.93
N PRO A 2 -0.31 9.12 -26.09
CA PRO A 2 -1.12 8.60 -24.99
C PRO A 2 -0.55 7.24 -24.58
N ARG A 3 -0.31 7.04 -23.28
CA ARG A 3 0.18 5.76 -22.76
C ARG A 3 -0.74 4.64 -23.26
N ILE A 4 -0.14 3.63 -23.89
CA ILE A 4 -0.81 2.39 -24.30
C ILE A 4 -1.49 1.81 -23.05
N GLN A 5 -2.65 1.17 -23.19
CA GLN A 5 -3.43 0.63 -22.07
C GLN A 5 -2.55 -0.15 -21.06
N ARG A 6 -1.63 -0.96 -21.59
CA ARG A 6 -0.62 -1.71 -20.84
C ARG A 6 0.22 -0.83 -19.91
N ASP A 7 0.71 0.31 -20.39
CA ASP A 7 1.54 1.22 -19.59
C ASP A 7 0.74 1.91 -18.49
N ARG A 8 -0.55 2.20 -18.73
CA ARG A 8 -1.44 2.75 -17.69
C ARG A 8 -1.65 1.73 -16.58
N ASP A 9 -1.90 0.48 -16.94
CA ASP A 9 -2.10 -0.59 -15.97
C ASP A 9 -0.82 -0.87 -15.18
N LEU A 10 0.32 -0.86 -15.85
CA LEU A 10 1.63 -1.05 -15.23
C LEU A 10 1.96 0.12 -14.28
N SER A 11 1.65 1.35 -14.68
CA SER A 11 1.77 2.55 -13.84
C SER A 11 0.87 2.46 -12.60
N ARG A 12 -0.41 2.07 -12.75
CA ARG A 12 -1.34 1.87 -11.62
C ARG A 12 -0.84 0.80 -10.66
N LYS A 13 -0.36 -0.35 -11.18
CA LYS A 13 0.23 -1.43 -10.37
C LYS A 13 1.45 -0.94 -9.60
N ARG A 14 2.36 -0.21 -10.25
CA ARG A 14 3.55 0.37 -9.61
C ARG A 14 3.20 1.38 -8.52
N ALA A 15 2.26 2.30 -8.80
CA ALA A 15 1.80 3.28 -7.82
C ALA A 15 1.16 2.62 -6.60
N ARG A 16 0.34 1.58 -6.80
CA ARG A 16 -0.22 0.78 -5.71
C ARG A 16 0.87 0.12 -4.87
N LYS A 17 1.84 -0.56 -5.50
CA LYS A 17 2.98 -1.18 -4.79
C LYS A 17 3.78 -0.16 -3.97
N ALA A 18 4.08 1.01 -4.53
CA ALA A 18 4.83 2.06 -3.84
C ALA A 18 4.08 2.57 -2.59
N LYS A 19 2.77 2.80 -2.69
CA LYS A 19 1.94 3.21 -1.54
C LYS A 19 1.92 2.14 -0.45
N LEU A 20 1.74 0.87 -0.83
CA LEU A 20 1.75 -0.23 0.14
C LEU A 20 3.10 -0.39 0.83
N LYS A 21 4.22 -0.25 0.09
CA LYS A 21 5.56 -0.26 0.68
C LYS A 21 5.73 0.85 1.72
N LYS A 22 5.21 2.05 1.45
CA LYS A 22 5.22 3.17 2.40
C LYS A 22 4.46 2.82 3.67
N PHE A 23 3.24 2.29 3.55
CA PHE A 23 2.44 1.90 4.71
C PHE A 23 3.07 0.75 5.50
N ARG A 24 3.70 -0.24 4.84
CA ARG A 24 4.47 -1.28 5.54
C ARG A 24 5.60 -0.69 6.39
N ALA A 25 6.39 0.21 5.81
CA ALA A 25 7.47 0.87 6.55
C ALA A 25 6.94 1.70 7.73
N GLN A 26 5.82 2.41 7.53
CA GLN A 26 5.16 3.16 8.60
C GLN A 26 4.63 2.25 9.71
N TYR A 27 3.99 1.13 9.35
CA TYR A 27 3.48 0.14 10.29
C TYR A 27 4.60 -0.49 11.12
N ALA A 28 5.74 -0.82 10.49
CA ALA A 28 6.93 -1.33 11.17
C ALA A 28 7.55 -0.30 12.14
N SER A 29 7.49 0.99 11.80
CA SER A 29 7.98 2.07 12.66
C SER A 29 7.01 2.52 13.77
N ALA A 30 5.72 2.19 13.64
CA ALA A 30 4.68 2.64 14.56
C ALA A 30 4.85 1.95 15.92
N LYS A 31 4.90 2.75 16.98
CA LYS A 31 5.05 2.26 18.36
C LYS A 31 3.69 2.02 19.04
N ASN A 32 2.68 2.79 18.63
CA ASN A 32 1.35 2.75 19.21
C ASN A 32 0.43 1.82 18.42
N GLU A 33 -0.42 1.10 19.14
CA GLU A 33 -1.36 0.15 18.54
C GLU A 33 -2.47 0.86 17.74
N THR A 34 -2.87 2.06 18.17
CA THR A 34 -3.80 2.93 17.44
C THR A 34 -3.24 3.38 16.09
N GLU A 35 -1.97 3.79 16.05
CA GLU A 35 -1.28 4.17 14.80
C GLU A 35 -1.16 2.99 13.84
N LYS A 36 -0.86 1.80 14.37
CA LYS A 36 -0.82 0.56 13.59
C LYS A 36 -2.18 0.25 12.95
N GLN A 37 -3.28 0.39 13.69
CA GLN A 37 -4.63 0.19 13.19
C GLN A 37 -4.99 1.21 12.09
N GLU A 38 -4.70 2.49 12.29
CA GLU A 38 -4.96 3.51 11.26
C GLU A 38 -4.17 3.25 9.97
N ILE A 39 -2.90 2.87 10.08
CA ILE A 39 -2.06 2.56 8.93
C ILE A 39 -2.60 1.33 8.20
N PHE A 40 -3.04 0.31 8.95
CA PHE A 40 -3.67 -0.88 8.40
C PHE A 40 -4.97 -0.56 7.64
N GLU A 41 -5.86 0.24 8.22
CA GLU A 41 -7.10 0.67 7.54
C GLU A 41 -6.81 1.44 6.25
N LYS A 42 -5.84 2.37 6.28
CA LYS A 42 -5.41 3.14 5.10
C LYS A 42 -4.87 2.22 4.01
N ALA A 43 -4.13 1.17 4.38
CA ALA A 43 -3.62 0.17 3.44
C ALA A 43 -4.74 -0.72 2.87
N ARG A 44 -5.71 -1.12 3.69
CA ARG A 44 -6.84 -1.97 3.31
C ARG A 44 -7.76 -1.28 2.29
N ARG A 45 -7.92 0.04 2.38
CA ARG A 45 -8.64 0.85 1.36
C ARG A 45 -7.99 0.79 -0.03
N ILE A 46 -6.66 0.64 -0.10
CA ILE A 46 -5.92 0.53 -1.37
C ILE A 46 -5.96 -0.90 -1.90
N SER A 47 -5.95 -1.88 -1.00
CA SER A 47 -5.91 -3.29 -1.34
C SER A 47 -6.57 -4.09 -0.22
N PRO A 48 -7.75 -4.69 -0.47
CA PRO A 48 -8.50 -5.43 0.54
C PRO A 48 -7.72 -6.62 1.15
N PHE A 49 -6.78 -7.17 0.38
CA PHE A 49 -5.99 -8.36 0.72
C PHE A 49 -4.60 -8.03 1.28
N VAL A 50 -4.37 -6.82 1.77
CA VAL A 50 -3.10 -6.50 2.42
C VAL A 50 -3.08 -7.11 3.82
N THR A 51 -2.12 -8.01 4.05
CA THR A 51 -1.70 -8.45 5.37
C THR A 51 -0.35 -7.77 5.70
N PHE A 52 -0.21 -7.32 6.94
CA PHE A 52 1.05 -6.78 7.47
C PHE A 52 1.70 -7.72 8.49
N GLU A 53 1.03 -8.82 8.86
CA GLU A 53 1.44 -9.72 9.94
C GLU A 53 2.35 -10.88 9.50
N ASP A 54 2.63 -11.06 8.19
CA ASP A 54 3.28 -12.28 7.66
C ASP A 54 4.59 -12.07 6.85
N GLU A 55 5.41 -11.05 7.11
CA GLU A 55 6.76 -10.92 6.50
C GLU A 55 7.87 -10.77 7.56
#